data_AF-A0ABD1GL60-F1
#
_entry.id   AF-A0ABD1GL60-F1
#
_cell.length_a   1.000
_cell.length_b   1.000
_cell.length_c   1.000
_cell.angle_alpha   90.00
_cell.angle_beta   90.00
_cell.angle_gamma   90.00
#
_symmetry.space_group_name_H-M   'P 1'
#
loop_
_entity.id
_entity.type
_entity.pdbx_description
1 polymer ?
#
loop_
_entity_poly.entity_id
_entity_poly.type
_entity_poly.pdbx_seq_one_letter_code
_entity_poly.pdbx_strand_id
1 'polypeptide(L)' 'MTRGRESNEFKMPVHYPRYSKSEYQDMPEWMVDRLLAEYGLPTHGDLTQKRHFAMGAFLWPNANKKNV' A
#
# COMPACT_ATOMS: atom_id res chain seq x y z
N MET A 1 21.92 -29.04 1.04
CA MET A 1 22.04 -27.63 1.45
C MET A 1 21.26 -26.75 0.48
N THR A 2 20.51 -25.81 1.05
CA THR A 2 19.47 -24.91 0.53
C THR A 2 19.83 -24.01 -0.67
N ARG A 3 18.85 -23.80 -1.57
CA ARG A 3 18.32 -22.44 -1.84
C ARG A 3 17.04 -22.53 -2.68
N GLY A 4 15.89 -22.67 -2.00
CA GLY A 4 14.62 -22.32 -2.60
C GLY A 4 14.70 -20.86 -3.03
N ARG A 5 14.61 -20.60 -4.33
CA ARG A 5 14.35 -19.25 -4.81
C ARG A 5 12.96 -18.90 -4.29
N GLU A 6 12.92 -18.04 -3.30
CA GLU A 6 11.70 -17.42 -2.83
C GLU A 6 11.27 -16.50 -3.97
N SER A 7 10.51 -17.07 -4.90
CA SER A 7 9.72 -16.30 -5.84
C SER A 7 8.83 -15.43 -4.97
N ASN A 8 9.17 -14.14 -4.90
CA ASN A 8 8.35 -13.12 -4.26
C ASN A 8 7.10 -12.94 -5.14
N GLU A 9 6.26 -13.97 -5.16
CA GLU A 9 5.03 -14.02 -5.92
C GLU A 9 4.16 -12.90 -5.36
N PHE A 10 3.99 -11.86 -6.16
CA PHE A 10 3.03 -10.80 -5.90
C PHE A 10 1.65 -11.44 -5.76
N LYS A 11 1.25 -11.73 -4.52
CA LYS A 11 -0.08 -12.26 -4.22
C LYS A 11 -1.03 -11.10 -4.35
N MET A 12 -1.88 -11.15 -5.37
CA MET A 12 -2.93 -10.17 -5.57
C MET A 12 -3.79 -10.10 -4.30
N PRO A 13 -3.72 -9.01 -3.51
CA PRO A 13 -4.40 -8.97 -2.22
C PRO A 13 -5.91 -8.86 -2.44
N VAL A 14 -6.65 -9.79 -1.85
CA VAL A 14 -8.12 -9.86 -1.95
C VAL A 14 -8.78 -8.63 -1.32
N HIS A 15 -8.09 -7.97 -0.38
CA HIS A 15 -8.57 -6.79 0.33
C HIS A 15 -7.68 -5.59 0.02
N TYR A 16 -8.13 -4.75 -0.90
CA TYR A 16 -7.56 -3.41 -1.04
C TYR A 16 -7.91 -2.59 0.21
N PRO A 17 -6.93 -1.96 0.86
CA PRO A 17 -7.17 -1.12 2.00
C PRO A 17 -7.98 0.10 1.57
N ARG A 18 -9.18 0.20 2.12
CA ARG A 18 -10.10 1.33 1.92
C ARG A 18 -9.89 2.38 3.00
N TYR A 19 -8.63 2.72 3.25
CA TYR A 19 -8.31 3.80 4.19
C TYR A 19 -8.57 5.15 3.52
N SER A 20 -9.17 6.05 4.26
CA SER A 20 -9.31 7.45 3.89
C SER A 20 -7.96 8.17 3.94
N LYS A 21 -7.86 9.33 3.28
CA LYS A 21 -6.66 10.18 3.34
C LYS A 21 -6.27 10.53 4.78
N SER A 22 -7.26 10.73 5.66
CA SER A 22 -7.03 11.04 7.08
C SER A 22 -6.44 9.84 7.83
N GLU A 23 -6.92 8.63 7.53
CA GLU A 23 -6.38 7.40 8.13
C GLU A 23 -4.94 7.15 7.71
N TYR A 24 -4.56 7.44 6.45
CA TYR A 24 -3.17 7.38 6.01
C TYR A 24 -2.27 8.40 6.71
N GLN A 25 -2.79 9.58 7.04
CA GLN A 25 -2.05 10.62 7.75
C GLN A 25 -1.83 10.28 9.23
N ASP A 26 -2.81 9.64 9.86
CA ASP A 26 -2.72 9.19 11.25
C ASP A 26 -1.94 7.86 11.38
N MET A 27 -1.85 7.11 10.27
CA MET A 27 -1.21 5.79 10.24
C MET A 27 0.25 5.83 10.69
N PRO A 28 0.64 5.06 11.71
CA PRO A 28 2.02 5.03 12.18
C PRO A 28 2.95 4.40 11.15
N GLU A 29 4.24 4.75 11.20
CA GLU A 29 5.25 4.33 10.22
C GLU A 29 5.26 2.83 9.97
N TRP A 30 5.27 2.03 11.03
CA TRP A 30 5.28 0.56 10.94
C TRP A 30 4.07 0.00 10.18
N MET A 31 2.93 0.67 10.21
CA MET A 31 1.71 0.23 9.52
C MET A 31 1.78 0.60 8.03
N VAL A 32 2.33 1.78 7.70
CA VAL A 32 2.59 2.18 6.31
C VAL A 32 3.67 1.31 5.67
N ASP A 33 4.76 1.02 6.40
CA ASP A 33 5.83 0.15 5.92
C ASP A 33 5.34 -1.28 5.68
N ARG A 34 4.57 -1.84 6.62
CA ARG A 34 3.97 -3.15 6.45
C ARG A 34 3.03 -3.18 5.24
N LEU A 35 2.20 -2.14 5.10
CA LEU A 35 1.30 -2.01 3.97
C LEU A 35 2.06 -1.95 2.64
N LEU A 36 3.08 -1.10 2.53
CA LEU A 36 3.89 -1.02 1.31
C LEU A 36 4.60 -2.35 1.03
N ALA A 37 5.14 -3.02 2.05
CA ALA A 37 5.81 -4.30 1.92
C ALA A 37 4.86 -5.43 1.47
N GLU A 38 3.63 -5.49 2.00
CA GLU A 38 2.60 -6.46 1.58
C GLU A 38 2.22 -6.29 0.11
N TYR A 39 2.34 -5.07 -0.42
CA TYR A 39 2.09 -4.74 -1.82
C TYR A 39 3.36 -4.75 -2.69
N GLY A 40 4.51 -5.13 -2.14
CA GLY A 40 5.79 -5.10 -2.88
C GLY A 40 6.21 -3.70 -3.32
N LEU A 41 5.70 -2.66 -2.65
CA LEU A 41 6.01 -1.25 -2.91
C LEU A 41 7.25 -0.80 -2.11
N PRO A 42 8.01 0.18 -2.61
CA PRO A 42 9.20 0.67 -1.94
C PRO A 42 8.86 1.34 -0.60
N THR A 43 9.43 0.80 0.47
CA THR A 43 9.37 1.30 1.85
C THR A 43 10.52 2.24 2.22
N HIS A 44 11.39 2.55 1.27
CA HIS A 44 12.58 3.39 1.52
C HIS A 44 12.23 4.88 1.43
N GLY A 45 12.59 5.66 2.46
CA GLY A 45 12.39 7.11 2.50
C GLY A 45 11.82 7.59 3.84
N ASP A 46 11.53 8.89 3.93
CA ASP A 46 10.88 9.49 5.10
C ASP A 46 9.42 9.04 5.24
N LEU A 47 8.90 8.95 6.47
CA LEU A 47 7.49 8.61 6.75
C LEU A 47 6.52 9.44 5.92
N THR A 48 6.80 10.73 5.75
CA THR A 48 5.96 11.65 4.98
C THR A 48 5.91 11.25 3.51
N GLN A 49 7.06 10.86 2.94
CA GLN A 49 7.14 10.37 1.55
C GLN A 49 6.43 9.02 1.40
N LYS A 50 6.62 8.09 2.34
CA LYS A 50 5.93 6.79 2.33
C LYS A 50 4.42 6.96 2.37
N ARG A 51 3.92 7.85 3.23
CA ARG A 51 2.50 8.21 3.31
C ARG A 51 2.00 8.84 2.01
N HIS A 52 2.74 9.79 1.44
CA HIS A 52 2.37 10.40 0.16
C HIS A 52 2.30 9.39 -0.98
N PHE A 53 3.25 8.47 -1.01
CA PHE A 53 3.32 7.40 -1.99
C PHE A 53 2.18 6.40 -1.80
N ALA A 54 1.93 5.94 -0.57
CA ALA A 54 0.80 5.06 -0.23
C ALA A 54 -0.54 5.73 -0.56
N MET A 55 -0.74 6.99 -0.16
CA MET A 55 -1.92 7.76 -0.53
C MET A 55 -2.08 7.82 -2.06
N GLY A 56 -1.01 8.05 -2.83
CA GLY A 56 -1.07 8.08 -4.30
C GLY A 56 -1.30 6.70 -4.94
N ALA A 57 -0.74 5.64 -4.38
CA ALA A 57 -0.83 4.27 -4.89
C ALA A 57 -2.16 3.58 -4.55
N PHE A 58 -2.73 3.90 -3.38
CA PHE A 58 -3.97 3.32 -2.87
C PHE A 58 -5.20 4.23 -3.05
N LEU A 59 -5.05 5.51 -3.47
CA LEU A 59 -6.18 6.31 -3.92
C LEU A 59 -6.72 5.72 -5.23
N TRP A 60 -7.74 4.87 -5.12
CA TRP A 60 -8.64 4.67 -6.25
C TRP A 60 -9.46 5.97 -6.39
N PRO A 61 -9.48 6.62 -7.57
CA PRO A 61 -10.49 7.64 -7.82
C PRO A 61 -11.84 6.95 -7.64
N ASN A 62 -12.88 7.67 -7.20
CA ASN A 62 -14.24 7.16 -7.26
C ASN A 62 -14.49 6.52 -8.64
N ALA A 63 -14.40 5.18 -8.75
CA ALA A 63 -14.91 4.40 -9.88
C ALA A 63 -16.43 4.26 -9.75
N ASN A 64 -17.05 5.32 -9.25
CA ASN A 64 -18.47 5.51 -9.17
C ASN A 64 -18.74 6.98 -9.52
N LYS A 65 -18.50 7.31 -10.78
CA LYS A 65 -19.53 8.07 -11.49
C LYS A 65 -20.61 7.07 -11.87
N LYS A 66 -21.56 6.80 -10.97
CA LYS A 66 -22.92 6.49 -11.40
C LYS A 66 -23.45 7.80 -11.98
N ASN A 67 -23.16 8.02 -13.26
CA ASN A 67 -23.99 8.90 -14.06
C ASN A 67 -25.37 8.25 -14.09
N VAL A 68 -26.34 9.01 -13.57
CA VAL A 68 -27.76 9.11 -13.91
C VAL A 68 -28.41 7.91 -14.60
#